data_AF-A0A240BI14-F1
#
_entry.id   AF-A0A240BI14-F1
#
_cell.length_a   1.000
_cell.length_b   1.000
_cell.length_c   1.000
_cell.angle_alpha   90.00
_cell.angle_beta   90.00
_cell.angle_gamma   90.00
#
_symmetry.space_group_name_H-M   'P 1'
#
loop_
_entity.id
_entity.type
_entity.pdbx_description
1 polymer ?
#
loop_
_entity_poly.entity_id
_entity_poly.type
_entity_poly.pdbx_seq_one_letter_code
_entity_poly.pdbx_strand_id
1 'polypeptide(L)' 'MAISFTDIDSQASQLKKARAVLSLVVDALPNDAENEDYGWAISTAHSIVHDAIRALEKVVNDDLNAQRAHGKLEGQS' A
#
# COMPACT_ATOMS: atom_id res chain seq x y z
N MET A 1 -6.56 9.91 -18.84
CA MET A 1 -5.20 9.53 -18.39
C MET A 1 -5.29 8.06 -18.00
N ALA A 2 -4.78 7.14 -18.83
CA ALA A 2 -4.91 5.71 -18.58
C ALA A 2 -3.88 5.33 -17.51
N ILE A 3 -4.34 5.11 -16.28
CA ILE A 3 -3.47 4.57 -15.24
C ILE A 3 -3.23 3.11 -15.62
N SER A 4 -1.99 2.75 -15.96
CA SER A 4 -1.63 1.37 -16.27
C SER A 4 -1.60 0.56 -14.97
N PHE A 5 -2.35 -0.54 -14.90
CA PHE A 5 -2.35 -1.44 -13.75
C PHE A 5 -0.96 -1.98 -13.41
N THR A 6 -0.09 -2.13 -14.41
CA THR A 6 1.31 -2.54 -14.21
C THR A 6 2.10 -1.52 -13.40
N ASP A 7 1.81 -0.23 -13.56
CA ASP A 7 2.47 0.83 -12.80
C ASP A 7 1.96 0.87 -11.36
N ILE A 8 0.66 0.64 -11.14
CA ILE A 8 0.06 0.53 -9.80
C ILE A 8 0.63 -0.68 -9.05
N ASP A 9 0.69 -1.85 -9.69
CA ASP A 9 1.20 -3.09 -9.08
C ASP A 9 2.68 -2.96 -8.72
N SER A 10 3.47 -2.31 -9.58
CA SER A 10 4.88 -2.01 -9.33
C SER A 10 5.04 -1.09 -8.10
N GLN A 11 4.24 -0.01 -8.01
CA GLN A 11 4.25 0.90 -6.87
C GLN A 11 3.80 0.20 -5.58
N ALA A 12 2.74 -0.62 -5.63
CA ALA A 12 2.29 -1.42 -4.50
C ALA A 12 3.38 -2.40 -4.03
N SER A 13 4.11 -3.03 -4.95
CA SER A 13 5.24 -3.92 -4.64
C SER A 13 6.40 -3.18 -3.97
N GLN A 14 6.75 -1.98 -4.45
CA GLN A 14 7.78 -1.14 -3.84
C GLN A 14 7.39 -0.70 -2.43
N LEU A 15 6.14 -0.29 -2.21
CA LEU A 15 5.62 0.06 -0.90
C LEU A 15 5.62 -1.15 0.05
N LYS A 16 5.25 -2.35 -0.42
CA LYS A 16 5.34 -3.58 0.37
C LYS A 16 6.77 -3.87 0.83
N LYS A 17 7.77 -3.66 -0.03
CA LYS A 17 9.19 -3.78 0.32
C LYS A 17 9.62 -2.73 1.35
N ALA A 18 9.25 -1.46 1.15
CA ALA A 18 9.55 -0.38 2.09
C ALA A 18 8.95 -0.66 3.48
N ARG A 19 7.71 -1.18 3.53
CA ARG A 19 7.06 -1.59 4.78
C ARG A 19 7.84 -2.69 5.51
N ALA A 20 8.29 -3.70 4.79
CA ALA A 20 9.06 -4.80 5.37
C ALA A 20 10.40 -4.31 5.94
N VAL A 21 11.10 -3.44 5.22
CA VAL A 21 12.35 -2.82 5.70
C VAL A 21 12.09 -2.00 6.97
N LEU A 22 11.06 -1.16 6.99
CA LEU A 22 10.71 -0.36 8.17
C LEU A 22 10.40 -1.25 9.38
N SER A 23 9.66 -2.35 9.20
CA SER A 23 9.40 -3.32 10.28
C SER A 23 10.69 -3.89 10.87
N LEU A 24 11.63 -4.30 10.02
CA LEU A 24 12.92 -4.83 10.47
C LEU A 24 13.74 -3.80 11.23
N VAL A 25 13.65 -2.52 10.85
CA VAL A 25 14.35 -1.44 11.56
C VAL A 25 13.69 -1.17 12.92
N VAL A 26 12.36 -1.21 13.02
CA VAL A 26 11.67 -1.13 14.33
C VAL A 26 12.10 -2.29 15.24
N ASP A 27 12.08 -3.52 14.71
CA ASP A 27 12.41 -4.72 15.49
C ASP A 27 13.88 -4.75 15.95
N ALA A 28 14.77 -4.08 15.22
CA ALA A 28 16.21 -4.01 15.51
C ALA A 28 16.61 -2.82 16.40
N LEU A 29 15.69 -1.88 16.68
CA LEU A 29 16.00 -0.71 17.50
C LEU A 29 16.18 -1.10 18.97
N PRO A 30 17.29 -0.69 19.62
CA PRO A 30 17.44 -0.83 21.07
C PRO A 30 16.29 -0.10 21.77
N ASN A 31 15.70 -0.76 22.77
CA ASN A 31 14.59 -0.19 23.53
C ASN A 31 15.12 0.67 24.68
N ASP A 32 15.87 1.71 24.34
CA ASP A 32 16.42 2.71 25.26
C ASP A 32 15.77 4.08 25.00
N ALA A 33 15.70 4.90 26.06
CA ALA A 33 15.01 6.18 26.03
C ALA A 33 15.60 7.20 25.02
N GLU A 34 16.84 6.98 24.56
CA GLU A 34 17.49 7.80 23.52
C GLU A 34 16.95 7.52 22.11
N ASN A 35 16.31 6.37 21.90
CA ASN A 35 15.83 5.93 20.58
C ASN A 35 14.29 5.98 20.42
N GLU A 36 13.58 6.52 21.41
CA GLU A 36 12.12 6.60 21.41
C GLU A 36 11.58 7.41 20.20
N ASP A 37 12.25 8.52 19.85
CA ASP A 37 11.91 9.35 18.70
C ASP A 37 12.12 8.62 17.36
N TYR A 38 13.18 7.81 17.25
CA TYR A 38 13.43 6.99 16.05
C TYR A 38 12.38 5.88 15.93
N GLY A 39 12.07 5.20 17.04
CA GLY A 39 11.00 4.20 17.09
C GLY A 39 9.64 4.77 16.67
N TRP A 40 9.30 5.97 17.13
CA TRP A 40 8.08 6.68 16.73
C TRP A 40 8.09 7.05 15.24
N ALA A 41 9.20 7.61 14.73
CA ALA A 41 9.31 8.02 13.34
C ALA A 41 9.18 6.83 12.38
N ILE A 42 9.80 5.69 12.71
CA ILE A 42 9.75 4.48 11.87
C ILE A 42 8.38 3.82 11.96
N SER A 43 7.74 3.80 13.13
CA SER A 43 6.36 3.32 13.29
C SER A 43 5.35 4.17 12.49
N THR A 44 5.57 5.48 12.45
CA THR A 44 4.79 6.43 11.65
C THR A 44 4.98 6.16 10.16
N ALA A 45 6.24 6.03 9.71
CA ALA A 45 6.55 5.69 8.32
C ALA A 45 5.93 4.34 7.91
N HIS A 46 5.98 3.33 8.80
CA HIS A 46 5.37 2.03 8.56
C HIS A 46 3.85 2.13 8.38
N SER A 47 3.18 2.97 9.18
CA SER A 47 1.73 3.21 9.09
C SER A 47 1.35 3.91 7.78
N ILE A 48 2.08 4.95 7.40
CA ILE A 48 1.85 5.68 6.14
C ILE A 48 1.99 4.74 4.92
N VAL A 49 3.03 3.90 4.91
CA VAL A 49 3.23 2.93 3.83
C VAL A 49 2.11 1.89 3.80
N HIS A 50 1.62 1.43 4.95
CA HIS A 50 0.48 0.52 5.02
C HIS A 50 -0.79 1.15 4.42
N ASP A 51 -1.09 2.40 4.78
CA ASP A 51 -2.27 3.11 4.28
C ASP A 51 -2.19 3.38 2.77
N ALA A 52 -1.00 3.73 2.27
CA ALA A 52 -0.77 3.90 0.83
C ALA A 52 -1.02 2.60 0.06
N ILE A 53 -0.58 1.44 0.57
CA ILE A 53 -0.86 0.13 -0.04
C ILE A 53 -2.36 -0.12 -0.09
N ARG A 54 -3.09 0.11 1.02
CA ARG A 54 -4.55 -0.09 1.06
C ARG A 54 -5.29 0.81 0.09
N ALA A 55 -4.86 2.07 -0.05
CA ALA A 55 -5.47 3.01 -0.98
C ALA A 55 -5.32 2.53 -2.44
N LEU A 56 -4.13 2.03 -2.82
CA LEU A 56 -3.89 1.47 -4.14
C LEU A 56 -4.74 0.21 -4.38
N GLU A 57 -4.77 -0.72 -3.42
CA GLU A 57 -5.56 -1.95 -3.51
C GLU A 57 -7.07 -1.63 -3.65
N LYS A 58 -7.54 -0.60 -2.95
CA LYS A 58 -8.92 -0.12 -3.09
C LYS A 58 -9.21 0.43 -4.48
N VAL A 59 -8.34 1.28 -5.04
CA VAL A 59 -8.53 1.84 -6.39
C VAL A 59 -8.60 0.73 -7.44
N VAL A 60 -7.70 -0.26 -7.36
CA VAL A 60 -7.70 -1.41 -8.28
C VAL A 60 -8.99 -2.22 -8.15
N ASN A 61 -9.43 -2.50 -6.92
CA ASN A 61 -10.66 -3.25 -6.69
C ASN A 61 -11.92 -2.49 -7.15
N ASP A 62 -11.98 -1.18 -6.92
CA ASP A 62 -13.08 -0.32 -7.36
C ASP A 62 -13.17 -0.32 -8.90
N ASP A 63 -12.03 -0.24 -9.59
CA ASP A 63 -12.00 -0.28 -11.07
C ASP A 63 -12.40 -1.66 -11.62
N LEU A 64 -11.87 -2.75 -11.06
CA LEU A 64 -12.26 -4.12 -11.44
C LEU A 64 -13.77 -4.36 -11.25
N ASN A 65 -14.36 -3.82 -10.19
CA ASN A 65 -15.80 -3.93 -9.95
C ASN A 65 -16.61 -3.07 -10.92
N ALA A 66 -16.13 -1.87 -11.27
CA ALA A 66 -16.76 -1.03 -12.29
C ALA A 66 -16.75 -1.71 -13.67
N GLN A 67 -15.63 -2.33 -14.06
CA GLN A 67 -15.54 -3.09 -15.32
C GLN A 67 -16.49 -4.29 -15.34
N ARG A 68 -16.59 -5.05 -14.23
CA ARG A 68 -17.54 -6.17 -14.11
C ARG A 68 -19.00 -5.73 -14.18
N ALA A 69 -19.33 -4.55 -13.63
CA ALA A 69 -20.66 -3.97 -13.72
C ALA A 69 -20.99 -3.56 -15.16
N HIS A 70 -20.02 -2.98 -15.89
CA HIS A 70 -20.18 -2.64 -17.30
C HIS A 70 -20.37 -3.88 -18.19
N GLY A 71 -19.55 -4.93 -18.01
CA GLY A 71 -19.66 -6.17 -18.78
C GLY A 71 -20.96 -6.97 -18.54
N LYS A 72 -21.63 -6.76 -17.40
CA LYS A 72 -22.95 -7.37 -17.13
C LYS A 72 -24.10 -6.68 -17.87
N LEU A 73 -23.95 -5.41 -18.26
CA LEU A 73 -24.99 -4.65 -18.98
C LEU A 73 -25.00 -4.98 -20.48
N GLU A 74 -23.86 -5.33 -21.06
CA GLU A 74 -23.74 -5.71 -22.48
C GLU A 74 -24.19 -7.16 -22.77
N GLY A 75 -24.14 -8.06 -21.77
CA GLY A 75 -24.57 -9.46 -21.93
C GLY A 75 -26.07 -9.72 -21.74
N GLN A 76 -26.88 -8.67 -21.53
CA GLN A 76 -28.34 -8.77 -21.32
C GLN A 76 -29.18 -8.11 -22.44
N SER A 77 -28.56 -7.68 -23.54
CA SER A 77 -29.26 -7.16 -24.74
C SER A 77 -29.33 -8.17 -25.87
#